data_AF-A0A1I7LYC1-F1
#
_entry.id   AF-A0A1I7LYC1-F1
#
_cell.length_a   1.000
_cell.length_b   1.000
_cell.length_c   1.000
_cell.angle_alpha   90.00
_cell.angle_beta   90.00
_cell.angle_gamma   90.00
#
_symmetry.space_group_name_H-M   'P 1'
#
loop_
_entity.id
_entity.type
_entity.pdbx_description
1 polymer ?
#
loop_
_entity_poly.entity_id
_entity_poly.type
_entity_poly.pdbx_seq_one_letter_code
_entity_poly.pdbx_strand_id
1 'polypeptide(L)'
;MTCAYRLPRSVADRLETALRGRKNAAACLALATWLGRFWSTPRRLLYSFPVDRRAIAGREDLGLTEARVRGALAVLEEIGFVARYEPDPGKRYQRTAEGLHRRPLLFRFAEEYAVAFTAANARAQAARGAPAPARRPIPRPEPQRAPASNVTAPRAMPAPQLAQKQASPERGVIMGEVDRSTSRRASEGLEAALERLRRGMGL
;
A
#
# COMPACT_ATOMS: atom_id res chain seq x y z
N MET A 1 -5.86 -2.74 24.54
CA MET A 1 -5.10 -1.50 24.29
C MET A 1 -4.67 -1.46 22.83
N THR A 2 -5.43 -0.81 21.97
CA THR A 2 -5.02 -0.59 20.56
C THR A 2 -3.93 0.45 20.53
N CYS A 3 -2.71 0.06 20.17
CA CYS A 3 -1.59 0.98 20.01
C CYS A 3 -1.96 2.06 19.00
N ALA A 4 -2.18 3.29 19.47
CA ALA A 4 -2.46 4.43 18.62
C ALA A 4 -1.22 4.69 17.75
N TYR A 5 -1.42 4.85 16.44
CA TYR A 5 -0.33 5.18 15.54
C TYR A 5 0.32 6.50 15.96
N ARG A 6 1.64 6.51 16.08
CA ARG A 6 2.45 7.70 16.33
C ARG A 6 3.34 7.95 15.13
N LEU A 7 3.43 9.22 14.69
CA LEU A 7 4.41 9.61 13.69
C LEU A 7 5.83 9.28 14.18
N PRO A 8 6.73 8.86 13.28
CA PRO A 8 8.15 8.74 13.61
C PRO A 8 8.67 10.04 14.21
N ARG A 9 9.46 9.95 15.29
CA ARG A 9 9.89 11.13 16.07
C ARG A 9 10.55 12.21 15.19
N SER A 10 11.42 11.81 14.27
CA SER A 10 12.07 12.73 13.33
C SER A 10 11.09 13.47 12.40
N VAL A 11 9.98 12.84 12.03
CA VAL A 11 8.91 13.47 11.23
C VAL A 11 8.07 14.40 12.11
N ALA A 12 7.69 13.94 13.30
CA ALA A 12 6.92 14.72 14.25
C ALA A 12 7.64 16.03 14.64
N ASP A 13 8.93 15.95 15.00
CA ASP A 13 9.70 17.12 15.46
C ASP A 13 9.89 18.17 14.36
N ARG A 14 10.14 17.70 13.12
CA ARG A 14 10.21 18.58 11.94
C ARG A 14 8.87 19.27 11.69
N LEU A 15 7.78 18.51 11.74
CA LEU A 15 6.44 19.02 11.52
C LEU A 15 6.01 20.02 12.61
N GLU A 16 6.27 19.72 13.88
CA GLU A 16 6.03 20.61 15.01
C GLU A 16 6.81 21.92 14.88
N THR A 17 8.06 21.84 14.42
CA THR A 17 8.90 23.02 14.16
C THR A 17 8.31 23.87 13.04
N ALA A 18 7.90 23.27 11.92
CA ALA A 18 7.32 23.97 10.77
C ALA A 18 5.92 24.58 11.07
N LEU A 19 5.19 23.99 12.01
CA LEU A 19 3.86 24.46 12.42
C LEU A 19 3.89 25.50 13.55
N ARG A 20 5.06 25.82 14.10
CA ARG A 20 5.19 26.74 15.24
C ARG A 20 4.56 28.10 14.91
N GLY A 21 3.72 28.60 15.83
CA GLY A 21 3.03 29.88 15.68
C GLY A 21 1.77 29.85 14.80
N ARG A 22 1.43 28.72 14.17
CA ARG A 22 0.22 28.62 13.33
C ARG A 22 -1.01 28.28 14.18
N LYS A 23 -2.09 29.05 14.02
CA LYS A 23 -3.38 28.83 14.70
C LYS A 23 -4.02 27.47 14.41
N ASN A 24 -3.66 26.84 13.29
CA ASN A 24 -4.20 25.54 12.88
C ASN A 24 -3.25 24.35 13.14
N ALA A 25 -2.19 24.55 13.94
CA ALA A 25 -1.15 23.54 14.17
C ALA A 25 -1.72 22.20 14.67
N ALA A 26 -2.64 22.23 15.63
CA ALA A 26 -3.26 21.01 16.17
C ALA A 26 -4.00 20.20 15.11
N ALA A 27 -4.78 20.85 14.23
CA ALA A 27 -5.48 20.16 13.14
C ALA A 27 -4.51 19.61 12.09
N CYS A 28 -3.40 20.33 11.83
CA CYS A 28 -2.36 19.87 10.91
C CYS A 28 -1.65 18.63 11.47
N LEU A 29 -1.29 18.62 12.75
CA LEU A 29 -0.69 17.46 13.42
C LEU A 29 -1.63 16.25 13.44
N ALA A 30 -2.91 16.47 13.76
CA ALA A 30 -3.92 15.41 13.73
C ALA A 30 -4.07 14.81 12.33
N LEU A 31 -4.23 15.66 11.32
CA LEU A 31 -4.35 15.22 9.93
C LEU A 31 -3.08 14.53 9.42
N ALA A 32 -1.89 15.06 9.71
CA ALA A 32 -0.62 14.46 9.33
C ALA A 32 -0.41 13.09 9.98
N THR A 33 -0.77 12.95 11.26
CA THR A 33 -0.71 11.67 11.97
C THR A 33 -1.67 10.66 11.35
N TRP A 34 -2.90 11.08 11.07
CA TRP A 34 -3.90 10.25 10.41
C TRP A 34 -3.44 9.80 9.02
N LEU A 35 -2.93 10.72 8.18
CA LEU A 35 -2.38 10.38 6.86
C LEU A 35 -1.18 9.43 6.97
N GLY A 36 -0.28 9.71 7.91
CA GLY A 36 0.89 8.87 8.18
C GLY A 36 0.49 7.43 8.48
N ARG A 37 -0.57 7.21 9.26
CA ARG A 37 -1.05 5.87 9.62
C ARG A 37 -1.33 4.99 8.39
N PHE A 38 -1.90 5.55 7.34
CA PHE A 38 -2.37 4.78 6.18
C PHE A 38 -1.38 4.77 5.01
N TRP A 39 -0.57 5.82 4.87
CA TRP A 39 0.22 6.07 3.68
C TRP A 39 1.74 6.03 3.91
N SER A 40 2.22 6.08 5.16
CA SER A 40 3.67 6.05 5.43
C SER A 40 4.31 4.66 5.29
N THR A 41 3.52 3.61 5.05
CA THR A 41 4.06 2.25 4.90
C THR A 41 5.02 2.16 3.70
N PRO A 42 6.09 1.35 3.76
CA PRO A 42 7.11 1.32 2.70
C PRO A 42 6.55 1.10 1.29
N ARG A 43 5.53 0.24 1.16
CA ARG A 43 4.89 -0.09 -0.11
C ARG A 43 4.01 1.02 -0.68
N ARG A 44 3.63 2.01 0.13
CA ARG A 44 2.69 3.08 -0.25
C ARG A 44 3.31 4.47 -0.24
N LEU A 45 4.48 4.63 0.36
CA LEU A 45 5.08 5.92 0.66
C LEU A 45 5.32 6.81 -0.57
N LEU A 46 5.69 6.21 -1.70
CA LEU A 46 5.98 6.93 -2.95
C LEU A 46 4.75 7.07 -3.85
N TYR A 47 3.62 6.45 -3.50
CA TYR A 47 2.40 6.54 -4.29
C TYR A 47 1.63 7.80 -3.95
N SER A 48 0.95 8.36 -4.95
CA SER A 48 -0.08 9.34 -4.70
C SER A 48 -1.31 8.68 -4.09
N PHE A 49 -2.00 9.41 -3.23
CA PHE A 49 -3.19 8.95 -2.53
C PHE A 49 -4.32 9.98 -2.63
N PRO A 50 -5.57 9.53 -2.81
CA PRO A 50 -6.72 10.42 -2.85
C PRO A 50 -7.08 10.91 -1.46
N VAL A 51 -7.33 12.21 -1.35
CA VAL A 51 -7.90 12.84 -0.16
C VAL A 51 -9.24 13.46 -0.54
N ASP A 52 -10.31 12.79 -0.12
CA ASP A 52 -11.66 13.36 -0.13
C ASP A 52 -11.93 14.04 1.21
N ARG A 53 -12.02 15.37 1.18
CA ARG A 53 -12.23 16.20 2.37
C ARG A 53 -13.57 15.95 3.06
N ARG A 54 -14.60 15.55 2.31
CA ARG A 54 -15.94 15.27 2.85
C ARG A 54 -15.96 13.92 3.54
N ALA A 55 -15.38 12.91 2.90
CA ALA A 55 -15.32 11.56 3.47
C ALA A 55 -14.50 11.47 4.77
N ILE A 56 -13.53 12.38 4.96
CA ILE A 56 -12.72 12.43 6.18
C ILE A 56 -13.25 13.39 7.24
N ALA A 57 -14.15 14.31 6.87
CA ALA A 57 -14.76 15.23 7.81
C ALA A 57 -15.69 14.48 8.78
N GLY A 58 -15.64 14.82 10.07
CA GLY A 58 -16.53 14.26 11.09
C GLY A 58 -16.25 12.82 11.50
N ARG A 59 -15.19 12.18 10.96
CA ARG A 59 -14.78 10.85 11.43
C ARG A 59 -14.32 10.91 12.89
N GLU A 60 -14.73 9.93 13.68
CA GLU A 60 -14.42 9.84 15.11
C GLU A 60 -12.91 9.80 15.39
N ASP A 61 -12.13 9.15 14.51
CA ASP A 61 -10.68 9.01 14.64
C ASP A 61 -9.89 10.30 14.31
N LEU A 62 -10.50 11.25 13.60
CA LEU A 62 -9.86 12.50 13.16
C LEU A 62 -10.44 13.72 13.88
N GLY A 63 -11.74 13.73 14.18
CA GLY A 63 -12.43 14.80 14.91
C GLY A 63 -12.40 16.18 14.22
N LEU A 64 -12.08 16.23 12.92
CA LEU A 64 -11.97 17.50 12.17
C LEU A 64 -13.21 17.73 11.30
N THR A 65 -13.67 18.98 11.26
CA THR A 65 -14.67 19.42 10.28
C THR A 65 -14.05 19.57 8.89
N GLU A 66 -14.89 19.56 7.85
CA GLU A 66 -14.42 19.73 6.47
C GLU A 66 -13.59 21.02 6.29
N ALA A 67 -14.02 22.13 6.90
CA ALA A 67 -13.30 23.40 6.85
C ALA A 67 -11.92 23.31 7.50
N ARG A 68 -11.81 22.59 8.64
CA ARG A 68 -10.53 22.35 9.32
C ARG A 68 -9.61 21.46 8.52
N VAL A 69 -10.14 20.40 7.91
CA VAL A 69 -9.42 19.52 6.99
C VAL A 69 -8.87 20.31 5.80
N ARG A 70 -9.71 21.16 5.17
CA ARG A 70 -9.29 22.02 4.07
C ARG A 70 -8.15 22.95 4.49
N GLY A 71 -8.30 23.63 5.62
CA GLY A 71 -7.26 24.53 6.13
C GLY A 71 -5.98 23.79 6.51
N ALA A 72 -6.08 22.59 7.07
CA ALA A 72 -4.94 21.76 7.40
C ALA A 72 -4.21 21.27 6.16
N LEU A 73 -4.92 20.80 5.12
CA LEU A 73 -4.29 20.41 3.85
C LEU A 73 -3.55 21.57 3.19
N ALA A 74 -4.12 22.77 3.17
CA ALA A 74 -3.46 23.95 2.60
C ALA A 74 -2.14 24.27 3.34
N VAL A 75 -2.16 24.23 4.67
CA VAL A 75 -0.94 24.47 5.47
C VAL A 75 0.07 23.34 5.30
N LEU A 76 -0.37 22.08 5.29
CA LEU A 76 0.51 20.93 5.09
C LEU A 76 1.15 20.92 3.68
N GLU A 77 0.44 21.43 2.68
CA GLU A 77 0.97 21.67 1.33
C GLU A 77 2.01 22.81 1.34
N GLU A 78 1.68 23.94 1.99
CA GLU A 78 2.55 25.12 2.11
C GLU A 78 3.89 24.81 2.80
N ILE A 79 3.88 24.07 3.91
CA ILE A 79 5.10 23.71 4.64
C ILE A 79 5.87 22.53 4.00
N GLY A 80 5.37 22.03 2.86
CA GLY A 80 5.97 20.90 2.17
C GLY A 80 5.89 19.59 2.94
N PHE A 81 4.84 19.34 3.71
CA PHE A 81 4.58 18.01 4.27
C PHE A 81 3.95 17.07 3.22
N VAL A 82 3.00 17.59 2.46
CA VAL A 82 2.42 16.94 1.28
C VAL A 82 2.65 17.80 0.04
N ALA A 83 2.72 17.16 -1.11
CA ALA A 83 2.68 17.83 -2.40
C ALA A 83 1.42 17.41 -3.14
N ARG A 84 0.71 18.36 -3.75
CA ARG A 84 -0.40 18.05 -4.65
C ARG A 84 0.16 17.34 -5.88
N TYR A 85 -0.45 16.20 -6.20
CA TYR A 85 -0.24 15.51 -7.46
C TYR A 85 -1.43 15.85 -8.34
N GLU A 86 -1.22 16.66 -9.38
CA GLU A 86 -2.28 17.00 -10.32
C GLU A 86 -2.23 16.01 -11.48
N PRO A 87 -3.13 15.01 -11.54
CA PRO A 87 -3.29 14.23 -12.77
C PRO A 87 -3.89 15.12 -13.87
N ASP A 88 -3.68 14.72 -15.13
CA ASP A 88 -4.05 15.46 -16.34
C ASP A 88 -5.35 16.28 -16.22
N PRO A 89 -5.38 17.50 -16.79
CA PRO A 89 -6.53 18.39 -16.69
C PRO A 89 -7.81 17.69 -17.14
N GLY A 90 -8.73 17.48 -16.20
CA GLY A 90 -9.96 16.74 -16.40
C GLY A 90 -11.13 17.26 -15.57
N LYS A 91 -12.23 16.50 -15.55
CA LYS A 91 -13.47 16.88 -14.85
C LYS A 91 -13.23 16.98 -13.34
N ARG A 92 -13.14 18.20 -12.80
CA ARG A 92 -12.95 18.52 -11.38
C ARG A 92 -14.15 18.15 -10.50
N TYR A 93 -15.30 17.93 -11.11
CA TYR A 93 -16.56 17.61 -10.45
C TYR A 93 -17.10 16.24 -10.90
N GLN A 94 -17.78 15.56 -9.99
CA GLN A 94 -18.44 14.28 -10.17
C GLN A 94 -19.89 14.39 -9.68
N ARG A 95 -20.85 13.86 -10.44
CA ARG A 95 -22.22 13.70 -9.97
C ARG A 95 -22.29 12.49 -9.03
N THR A 96 -22.96 12.67 -7.91
CA THR A 96 -23.26 11.64 -6.90
C THR A 96 -24.76 11.69 -6.59
N ALA A 97 -25.26 10.75 -5.79
CA ALA A 97 -26.67 10.72 -5.39
C ALA A 97 -27.12 12.00 -4.64
N GLU A 98 -26.20 12.66 -3.93
CA GLU A 98 -26.44 13.91 -3.19
C GLU A 98 -26.23 15.18 -4.04
N GLY A 99 -25.85 15.02 -5.32
CA GLY A 99 -25.62 16.13 -6.24
C GLY A 99 -24.19 16.21 -6.78
N LEU A 100 -23.81 17.40 -7.27
CA LEU A 100 -22.52 17.65 -7.89
C LEU A 100 -21.45 17.93 -6.82
N HIS A 101 -20.40 17.11 -6.77
CA HIS A 101 -19.34 17.22 -5.79
C HIS A 101 -17.96 17.29 -6.42
N ARG A 102 -17.01 17.91 -5.72
CA ARG A 102 -15.63 18.00 -6.19
C ARG A 102 -14.95 16.65 -6.00
N ARG A 103 -14.18 16.21 -6.99
CA ARG A 103 -13.42 14.96 -6.92
C ARG A 103 -12.35 15.00 -5.83
N PRO A 104 -11.97 13.85 -5.26
CA PRO A 104 -10.80 13.74 -4.39
C PRO A 104 -9.55 14.26 -5.10
N LEU A 105 -8.72 14.99 -4.36
CA LEU A 105 -7.44 15.47 -4.86
C LEU A 105 -6.36 14.43 -4.54
N LEU A 106 -5.45 14.20 -5.48
CA LEU A 106 -4.30 13.33 -5.23
C LEU A 106 -3.19 14.12 -4.55
N PHE A 107 -2.64 13.54 -3.50
CA PHE A 107 -1.49 14.06 -2.77
C PHE A 107 -0.42 12.98 -2.66
N ARG A 108 0.83 13.38 -2.49
CA ARG A 108 1.93 12.51 -2.07
C ARG A 108 2.64 13.16 -0.89
N PHE A 109 3.39 12.40 -0.11
CA PHE A 109 4.34 13.02 0.81
C PHE A 109 5.37 13.79 0.00
N ALA A 110 5.70 15.01 0.45
CA ALA A 110 6.79 15.75 -0.18
C ALA A 110 8.11 15.01 0.05
N GLU A 111 9.08 15.27 -0.82
CA GLU A 111 10.34 14.54 -0.90
C GLU A 111 11.07 14.47 0.46
N GLU A 112 11.19 15.60 1.16
CA GLU A 112 11.89 15.64 2.45
C GLU A 112 11.26 14.72 3.51
N TYR A 113 9.93 14.73 3.58
CA TYR A 113 9.20 13.89 4.53
C TYR A 113 9.17 12.43 4.07
N ALA A 114 9.13 12.16 2.75
CA ALA A 114 9.25 10.82 2.20
C ALA A 114 10.61 10.18 2.55
N VAL A 115 11.70 10.94 2.50
CA VAL A 115 13.03 10.46 2.95
C VAL A 115 13.00 10.15 4.45
N ALA A 116 12.43 11.04 5.26
CA ALA A 116 12.32 10.83 6.71
C ALA A 116 11.48 9.59 7.07
N PHE A 117 10.38 9.35 6.37
CA PHE A 117 9.56 8.14 6.53
C PHE A 117 10.32 6.88 6.06
N THR A 118 11.06 6.95 4.96
CA THR A 118 11.89 5.84 4.47
C THR A 118 12.92 5.42 5.51
N ALA A 119 13.65 6.38 6.07
CA ALA A 119 14.63 6.13 7.13
C ALA A 119 13.98 5.54 8.39
N ALA A 120 12.82 6.07 8.80
CA ALA A 120 12.07 5.55 9.94
C ALA A 120 11.59 4.11 9.72
N ASN A 121 11.08 3.81 8.53
CA ASN A 121 10.68 2.47 8.14
C ASN A 121 11.85 1.50 8.12
N ALA A 122 13.00 1.89 7.57
CA ALA A 122 14.22 1.07 7.58
C ALA A 122 14.64 0.73 9.01
N ARG A 123 14.64 1.71 9.93
CA ARG A 123 14.90 1.47 11.37
C ARG A 123 13.89 0.50 11.99
N ALA A 124 12.60 0.67 11.69
CA ALA A 124 11.57 -0.22 12.20
C ALA A 124 11.71 -1.65 11.67
N GLN A 125 12.12 -1.82 10.41
CA GLN A 125 12.40 -3.14 9.85
C GLN A 125 13.66 -3.76 10.46
N ALA A 126 14.73 -3.00 10.65
CA ALA A 126 15.93 -3.48 11.34
C ALA A 126 15.62 -3.94 12.78
N ALA A 127 14.78 -3.20 13.51
CA ALA A 127 14.34 -3.60 14.85
C ALA A 127 13.48 -4.86 14.85
N ARG A 128 12.71 -5.12 13.78
CA ARG A 128 11.89 -6.34 13.61
C ARG A 128 12.71 -7.54 13.12
N GLY A 129 13.79 -7.27 12.39
CA GLY A 129 14.66 -8.27 11.75
C GLY A 129 16.00 -8.45 12.47
N ALA A 130 16.19 -7.91 13.67
CA ALA A 130 17.34 -8.23 14.49
C ALA A 130 17.30 -9.75 14.75
N PRO A 131 18.34 -10.51 14.33
CA PRO A 131 18.41 -11.93 14.67
C PRO A 131 18.32 -12.05 16.19
N ALA A 132 17.51 -13.00 16.67
CA ALA A 132 17.43 -13.33 18.09
C ALA A 132 18.85 -13.39 18.67
N PRO A 133 19.12 -12.84 19.87
CA PRO A 133 20.43 -12.97 20.49
C PRO A 133 20.82 -14.44 20.42
N ALA A 134 21.97 -14.72 19.80
CA ALA A 134 22.43 -16.06 19.47
C ALA A 134 22.08 -16.98 20.64
N ARG A 135 21.18 -17.94 20.40
CA ARG A 135 20.81 -18.94 21.42
C ARG A 135 22.13 -19.45 21.95
N ARG A 136 22.38 -19.24 23.26
CA ARG A 136 23.53 -19.85 23.93
C ARG A 136 23.55 -21.32 23.50
N PRO A 137 24.69 -21.86 23.02
CA PRO A 137 24.77 -23.26 22.66
C PRO A 137 24.29 -24.07 23.86
N ILE A 138 23.15 -24.73 23.72
CA ILE A 138 22.71 -25.72 24.70
C ILE A 138 23.74 -26.84 24.55
N PRO A 139 24.52 -27.18 25.60
CA PRO A 139 25.47 -28.28 25.50
C PRO A 139 24.68 -29.53 25.14
N ARG A 140 25.06 -30.15 24.01
CA ARG A 140 24.50 -31.41 23.54
C ARG A 140 24.77 -32.44 24.65
N PRO A 141 23.75 -33.08 25.25
CA PRO A 141 24.01 -34.17 26.18
C PRO A 141 24.77 -35.28 25.44
N GLU A 142 25.83 -35.78 26.07
CA GLU A 142 26.66 -36.86 25.54
C GLU A 142 25.79 -38.08 25.16
N PRO A 143 26.09 -38.77 24.06
CA PRO A 143 25.37 -39.97 23.68
C PRO A 143 25.60 -41.05 24.75
N GLN A 144 24.57 -41.30 25.55
CA GLN A 144 24.54 -42.39 26.51
C GLN A 144 24.60 -43.71 25.72
N ARG A 145 25.72 -44.42 25.87
CA ARG A 145 26.00 -45.70 25.22
C ARG A 145 24.94 -46.72 25.65
N ALA A 146 24.10 -47.16 24.71
CA ALA A 146 23.16 -48.25 24.97
C ALA A 146 23.93 -49.56 25.20
N PRO A 147 23.55 -50.39 26.20
CA PRO A 147 24.17 -51.70 26.40
C PRO A 147 23.81 -52.64 25.25
N ALA A 148 24.83 -53.30 24.71
CA ALA A 148 24.72 -54.29 23.65
C ALA A 148 23.84 -55.46 24.11
N SER A 149 22.72 -55.66 23.42
CA SER A 149 21.96 -56.90 23.47
C SER A 149 22.01 -57.51 22.08
N ASN A 150 22.63 -58.69 22.01
CA ASN A 150 22.77 -59.52 20.83
C ASN A 150 21.41 -59.75 20.15
N VAL A 151 21.24 -59.27 18.92
CA VAL A 151 20.15 -59.73 18.04
C VAL A 151 20.70 -59.96 16.65
N THR A 152 20.62 -61.23 16.28
CA THR A 152 20.97 -61.90 15.03
C THR A 152 20.38 -61.17 13.80
N ALA A 153 21.20 -60.98 12.77
CA ALA A 153 20.80 -60.38 11.50
C ALA A 153 19.91 -61.31 10.66
N PRO A 154 18.80 -60.83 10.08
CA PRO A 154 18.19 -61.44 8.91
C PRO A 154 18.57 -60.68 7.63
N ARG A 155 19.32 -61.39 6.80
CA ARG A 155 19.27 -61.52 5.34
C ARG A 155 18.40 -60.51 4.55
N ALA A 156 19.09 -59.75 3.70
CA ALA A 156 18.72 -59.22 2.38
C ALA A 156 17.25 -58.83 2.10
N MET A 157 17.01 -57.53 1.93
CA MET A 157 15.81 -56.97 1.28
C MET A 157 16.25 -56.00 0.15
N PRO A 158 15.60 -56.02 -1.02
CA PRO A 158 15.96 -55.19 -2.18
C PRO A 158 15.48 -53.74 -2.04
N ALA A 159 16.12 -52.85 -2.80
CA ALA A 159 15.95 -51.39 -2.77
C ALA A 159 14.52 -50.92 -3.11
N PRO A 160 14.01 -49.86 -2.46
CA PRO A 160 12.73 -49.27 -2.82
C PRO A 160 12.82 -48.52 -4.16
N GLN A 161 11.99 -48.94 -5.10
CA GLN A 161 11.84 -48.34 -6.42
C GLN A 161 11.34 -46.90 -6.33
N LEU A 162 12.04 -46.01 -7.02
CA LEU A 162 11.65 -44.62 -7.30
C LEU A 162 10.28 -44.59 -7.99
N ALA A 163 9.30 -43.95 -7.37
CA ALA A 163 8.04 -43.61 -8.00
C ALA A 163 8.27 -42.53 -9.07
N GLN A 164 8.46 -42.97 -10.32
CA GLN A 164 8.25 -42.15 -11.50
C GLN A 164 6.77 -41.73 -11.53
N LYS A 165 6.51 -40.45 -11.24
CA LYS A 165 5.23 -39.82 -11.54
C LYS A 165 5.40 -38.94 -12.78
N GLN A 166 5.25 -39.55 -13.95
CA GLN A 166 4.84 -38.84 -15.15
C GLN A 166 3.33 -38.65 -15.08
N ALA A 167 2.87 -37.40 -15.12
CA ALA A 167 1.52 -37.03 -15.55
C ALA A 167 1.53 -35.56 -15.99
N SER A 168 1.60 -35.42 -17.31
CA SER A 168 1.06 -34.41 -18.23
C SER A 168 1.05 -32.90 -17.92
N PRO A 169 1.47 -32.06 -18.89
CA PRO A 169 1.52 -30.61 -18.77
C PRO A 169 0.26 -29.96 -19.36
N GLU A 170 -0.82 -29.83 -18.59
CA GLU A 170 -1.95 -28.98 -19.02
C GLU A 170 -2.59 -28.24 -17.85
N ARG A 171 -1.99 -27.09 -17.52
CA ARG A 171 -2.66 -25.82 -17.16
C ARG A 171 -1.62 -24.87 -16.55
N GLY A 172 -0.71 -24.44 -17.41
CA GLY A 172 -0.03 -23.17 -17.21
C GLY A 172 -0.97 -22.07 -17.67
N VAL A 173 -1.56 -21.31 -16.75
CA VAL A 173 -2.22 -20.05 -17.10
C VAL A 173 -1.10 -19.03 -17.31
N ILE A 174 -0.70 -18.86 -18.57
CA ILE A 174 0.19 -17.79 -19.01
C ILE A 174 -0.67 -16.56 -19.33
N MET A 175 -0.22 -15.44 -18.79
CA MET A 175 -0.83 -14.12 -18.79
C MET A 175 -0.68 -13.48 -20.18
N GLY A 176 -1.80 -13.05 -20.78
CA GLY A 176 -1.80 -12.13 -21.92
C GLY A 176 -1.95 -12.77 -23.29
N GLU A 177 -3.18 -13.09 -23.68
CA GLU A 177 -3.55 -13.14 -25.09
C GLU A 177 -4.84 -12.33 -25.27
N VAL A 178 -4.74 -11.26 -26.06
CA VAL A 178 -5.90 -10.45 -26.47
C VAL A 178 -6.67 -11.27 -27.48
N ASP A 179 -7.83 -11.75 -27.05
CA ASP A 179 -8.76 -12.51 -27.87
C ASP A 179 -9.14 -11.69 -29.11
N ARG A 180 -8.58 -12.05 -30.28
CA ARG A 180 -8.80 -11.38 -31.57
C ARG A 180 -10.28 -11.36 -31.97
N SER A 181 -11.13 -12.18 -31.35
CA SER A 181 -12.58 -12.17 -31.55
C SER A 181 -13.28 -10.94 -30.95
N THR A 182 -12.73 -10.33 -29.90
CA THR A 182 -13.31 -9.14 -29.23
C THR A 182 -12.98 -7.83 -29.94
N SER A 183 -11.82 -7.76 -30.61
CA SER A 183 -11.41 -6.59 -31.40
C SER A 183 -12.36 -6.33 -32.58
N ARG A 184 -12.85 -7.40 -33.24
CA ARG A 184 -13.73 -7.29 -34.42
C ARG A 184 -15.14 -6.78 -34.09
N ARG A 185 -15.68 -7.11 -32.91
CA ARG A 185 -16.97 -6.56 -32.43
C ARG A 185 -16.87 -5.10 -31.98
N ALA A 186 -15.72 -4.70 -31.44
CA ALA A 186 -15.50 -3.32 -31.01
C ALA A 186 -15.40 -2.35 -32.21
N SER A 187 -14.81 -2.79 -33.32
CA SER A 187 -14.75 -2.00 -34.56
C SER A 187 -16.12 -1.78 -35.21
N GLU A 188 -17.01 -2.79 -35.20
CA GLU A 188 -18.37 -2.67 -35.76
C GLU A 188 -19.24 -1.67 -34.99
N GLY A 189 -19.10 -1.62 -33.66
CA GLY A 189 -19.83 -0.66 -32.82
C GLY A 189 -19.38 0.79 -33.02
N LEU A 190 -18.08 1.01 -33.27
CA LEU A 190 -17.50 2.33 -33.52
C LEU A 190 -17.93 2.88 -34.89
N GLU A 191 -17.91 2.04 -35.94
CA GLU A 191 -18.34 2.46 -37.27
C GLU A 191 -19.84 2.80 -37.32
N ALA A 192 -20.68 2.01 -36.64
CA ALA A 192 -22.12 2.30 -36.53
C ALA A 192 -22.40 3.63 -35.80
N ALA A 193 -21.56 3.99 -34.81
CA ALA A 193 -21.67 5.27 -34.11
C ALA A 193 -21.24 6.46 -35.00
N LEU A 194 -20.19 6.28 -35.80
CA LEU A 194 -19.71 7.29 -36.75
C LEU A 194 -20.71 7.52 -37.91
N GLU A 195 -21.36 6.47 -38.41
CA GLU A 195 -22.41 6.61 -39.41
C GLU A 195 -23.62 7.40 -38.90
N ARG A 196 -24.07 7.15 -37.65
CA ARG A 196 -25.14 7.95 -37.05
C ARG A 196 -24.77 9.42 -36.93
N LEU A 197 -23.51 9.70 -36.59
CA LEU A 197 -23.02 11.07 -36.50
C LEU A 197 -23.02 11.75 -37.88
N ARG A 198 -22.55 11.07 -38.93
CA ARG A 198 -22.57 11.62 -40.31
C ARG A 198 -23.98 11.93 -40.80
N ARG A 199 -24.93 11.01 -40.58
CA ARG A 199 -26.35 11.24 -40.93
C ARG A 199 -26.96 12.41 -40.16
N GLY A 200 -26.55 12.63 -38.91
CA GLY A 200 -26.99 13.78 -38.11
C GLY A 200 -26.38 15.12 -38.54
N MET A 201 -25.25 15.11 -39.24
CA MET A 201 -24.56 16.31 -39.73
C MET A 201 -24.81 16.61 -41.22
N GLY A 202 -25.53 15.74 -41.94
CA GLY A 202 -25.89 15.95 -43.36
C GLY A 202 -24.71 15.81 -44.33
N LEU A 203 -23.72 14.98 -44.01
CA LEU A 203 -22.61 14.57 -44.90
C LEU A 203 -22.82 13.16 -45.45
#